data_AF-R1FFS6-F1
#
_entry.id   AF-R1FFS6-F1
#
_cell.length_a   1.000
_cell.length_b   1.000
_cell.length_c   1.000
_cell.angle_alpha   90.00
_cell.angle_beta   90.00
_cell.angle_gamma   90.00
#
_symmetry.space_group_name_H-M   'P 1'
#
loop_
_entity.id
_entity.type
_entity.pdbx_description
1 polymer ?
#
loop_
_entity_poly.entity_id
_entity_poly.type
_entity_poly.pdbx_seq_one_letter_code
_entity_poly.pdbx_strand_id
1 'polypeptide(L)'
;MQPATAFAGANALSPTKTQPAQGSEAATPAWIAFDRKVLRFNCHFDEEVHESQAEASRVRKCILYYYLEDDSMHICEPKVENSGLGIDPTKSAVYLKRHRVPKPEGDFFGATDLNIGLTIDIYGRVFTLTDCDGFTRTFLEKLGIEVPQAIEEPTDGYTSTRAAVKAHVGGRPRPVNDALIRGVEASLGASSHLLEGDRLGQFLDNDRKVLRFYMAWDDRKKLYGELRPFILHYYLADDHMEVVEVKTRNNGRDPFPLFVKKGKVYKNIDSYTSIDSPTTHTTQNIGRSGRVDPATMEAFTEADFGIGKSIKVLGVEFFIHACDEFTRDYYQKVHGVELVDVPFVYEEKWERPKMPVPPHTGWAAIGSEEDSLNSMQHLVPKPPKKDMKKLMDKDGVILRFLARFETETEEDTGRQFVIKFYCANDTIAVFEPPLKNSGLVGGKFIERTTLRKAGTQKEDGTWEFWLQGDFYTGAVVELNGWRFVIYQADEYTLSYMEAHPEQHPMSSIAYICEQAAPVLAEKREALLADFAAADPSESGYVNYEPFQAALAGAGMELNDQVLVTLLRRFDVRKDGTVSYRELMNPDSNLWK
;
A
#
# COMPACT_ATOMS: atom_id res chain seq x y z
N MET A 1 23.03 64.21 -47.02
CA MET A 1 23.55 65.22 -46.08
C MET A 1 24.83 64.66 -45.47
N GLN A 2 25.92 65.38 -45.72
CA GLN A 2 27.27 65.29 -45.13
C GLN A 2 28.04 63.95 -45.15
N PRO A 3 29.40 64.04 -45.22
CA PRO A 3 30.24 63.03 -45.85
C PRO A 3 31.40 62.52 -44.95
N ALA A 4 32.24 61.66 -45.55
CA ALA A 4 33.69 61.58 -45.40
C ALA A 4 34.33 61.19 -44.05
N THR A 5 35.20 60.17 -44.13
CA THR A 5 36.61 60.15 -43.69
C THR A 5 37.25 58.97 -44.45
N ALA A 6 38.06 59.07 -45.50
CA ALA A 6 39.25 59.87 -45.84
C ALA A 6 40.47 59.59 -44.94
N PHE A 7 41.48 58.98 -45.58
CA PHE A 7 42.96 59.16 -45.49
C PHE A 7 43.68 57.80 -45.45
N ALA A 8 44.32 57.42 -46.56
CA ALA A 8 45.75 57.63 -46.87
C ALA A 8 46.61 56.55 -46.20
N GLY A 9 47.47 55.82 -46.89
CA GLY A 9 48.33 56.17 -48.01
C GLY A 9 49.74 55.67 -47.66
N ALA A 10 50.61 55.58 -48.67
CA ALA A 10 52.04 55.26 -48.56
C ALA A 10 52.37 53.77 -48.29
N ASN A 11 53.40 53.19 -48.86
CA ASN A 11 54.30 53.61 -49.92
C ASN A 11 55.08 52.36 -50.36
N ALA A 12 55.60 52.43 -51.57
CA ALA A 12 56.58 51.52 -52.12
C ALA A 12 57.82 51.41 -51.22
N LEU A 13 58.30 50.18 -51.01
CA LEU A 13 59.68 49.90 -50.66
C LEU A 13 60.14 48.68 -51.45
N SER A 14 60.97 48.95 -52.45
CA SER A 14 61.78 47.97 -53.17
C SER A 14 63.06 47.68 -52.36
N PRO A 15 63.88 46.68 -52.76
CA PRO A 15 64.29 45.57 -51.92
C PRO A 15 65.54 45.85 -51.08
N THR A 16 65.70 45.15 -49.95
CA THR A 16 67.03 45.02 -49.33
C THR A 16 67.24 43.58 -48.86
N LYS A 17 68.31 42.99 -49.40
CA LYS A 17 68.81 41.64 -49.16
C LYS A 17 69.14 41.42 -47.68
N THR A 18 68.69 40.29 -47.14
CA THR A 18 69.36 39.63 -46.02
C THR A 18 69.73 38.21 -46.46
N GLN A 19 71.02 37.91 -46.36
CA GLN A 19 71.67 36.64 -46.70
C GLN A 19 71.49 35.59 -45.57
N PRO A 20 71.87 34.31 -45.81
CA PRO A 20 71.15 33.13 -45.33
C PRO A 20 71.74 32.48 -44.07
N ALA A 21 70.92 31.68 -43.38
CA ALA A 21 71.36 30.64 -42.44
C ALA A 21 70.51 29.38 -42.71
N GLN A 22 71.01 28.47 -43.54
CA GLN A 22 71.64 27.18 -43.20
C GLN A 22 70.65 26.07 -42.78
N GLY A 23 70.50 25.11 -43.70
CA GLY A 23 69.66 23.92 -43.61
C GLY A 23 69.21 23.47 -45.00
N SER A 24 70.15 22.99 -45.83
CA SER A 24 69.92 22.61 -47.22
C SER A 24 69.29 21.21 -47.34
N GLU A 25 67.98 21.14 -47.52
CA GLU A 25 67.39 20.04 -48.30
C GLU A 25 67.48 20.44 -49.78
N ALA A 26 67.98 19.54 -50.63
CA ALA A 26 67.98 19.76 -52.07
C ALA A 26 66.53 20.00 -52.52
N ALA A 27 66.22 21.21 -53.02
CA ALA A 27 64.88 21.56 -53.46
C ALA A 27 64.46 20.63 -54.60
N THR A 28 63.68 19.60 -54.28
CA THR A 28 63.08 18.71 -55.26
C THR A 28 62.14 19.52 -56.14
N PRO A 29 62.20 19.37 -57.48
CA PRO A 29 61.33 20.12 -58.37
C PRO A 29 59.85 19.79 -58.11
N ALA A 30 58.96 20.77 -58.32
CA ALA A 30 57.54 20.69 -57.95
C ALA A 30 56.83 19.44 -58.51
N TRP A 31 57.15 19.04 -59.75
CA TRP A 31 56.58 17.86 -60.40
C TRP A 31 56.97 16.53 -59.72
N ILE A 32 58.05 16.47 -58.92
CA ILE A 32 58.42 15.31 -58.09
C ILE A 32 57.84 15.47 -56.68
N ALA A 33 57.93 16.66 -56.10
CA ALA A 33 57.49 16.93 -54.72
C ALA A 33 55.96 16.78 -54.54
N PHE A 34 55.21 17.08 -55.60
CA PHE A 34 53.75 17.07 -55.61
C PHE A 34 53.14 16.03 -56.56
N ASP A 35 53.91 15.05 -57.03
CA ASP A 35 53.40 13.94 -57.85
C ASP A 35 52.19 13.28 -57.16
N ARG A 36 51.12 13.08 -57.94
CA ARG A 36 49.82 12.50 -57.52
C ARG A 36 49.08 13.25 -56.40
N LYS A 37 49.54 14.43 -55.96
CA LYS A 37 48.80 15.25 -55.00
C LYS A 37 47.84 16.16 -55.77
N VAL A 38 46.55 15.92 -55.59
CA VAL A 38 45.49 16.64 -56.31
C VAL A 38 44.55 17.25 -55.28
N LEU A 39 44.25 18.54 -55.44
CA LEU A 39 43.21 19.19 -54.66
C LEU A 39 41.86 18.96 -55.33
N ARG A 40 40.90 18.43 -54.57
CA ARG A 40 39.52 18.21 -54.99
C ARG A 40 38.56 19.13 -54.22
N PHE A 41 37.70 19.81 -54.97
CA PHE A 41 36.60 20.63 -54.47
C PHE A 41 35.28 20.20 -55.11
N ASN A 42 34.21 20.21 -54.34
CA ASN A 42 32.85 20.14 -54.87
C ASN A 42 32.39 21.57 -55.19
N CYS A 43 31.75 21.74 -56.34
CA CYS A 43 31.26 23.04 -56.78
C CYS A 43 29.94 22.90 -57.52
N HIS A 44 29.24 24.01 -57.70
CA HIS A 44 28.07 24.07 -58.57
C HIS A 44 28.10 25.35 -59.39
N PHE A 45 27.37 25.34 -60.49
CA PHE A 45 27.02 26.55 -61.22
C PHE A 45 25.54 26.48 -61.62
N ASP A 46 24.92 27.66 -61.73
CA ASP A 46 23.53 27.79 -62.13
C ASP A 46 23.44 27.93 -63.66
N GLU A 47 22.58 27.12 -64.27
CA GLU A 47 22.28 27.18 -65.70
C GLU A 47 20.83 27.64 -65.89
N GLU A 48 20.64 28.77 -66.55
CA GLU A 48 19.29 29.26 -66.90
C GLU A 48 18.66 28.38 -67.98
N VAL A 49 17.38 28.02 -67.80
CA VAL A 49 16.62 27.18 -68.72
C VAL A 49 15.44 27.98 -69.24
N HIS A 50 15.37 28.18 -70.55
CA HIS A 50 14.26 28.90 -71.18
C HIS A 50 13.14 27.94 -71.59
N GLU A 51 11.88 28.39 -71.47
CA GLU A 51 10.68 27.70 -71.99
C GLU A 51 10.43 26.27 -71.45
N SER A 52 10.87 25.95 -70.23
CA SER A 52 10.53 24.69 -69.57
C SER A 52 9.34 24.86 -68.61
N GLN A 53 8.38 23.93 -68.66
CA GLN A 53 7.29 23.87 -67.68
C GLN A 53 7.78 23.43 -66.29
N ALA A 54 8.92 22.73 -66.23
CA ALA A 54 9.38 22.06 -65.02
C ALA A 54 10.34 22.90 -64.17
N GLU A 55 11.12 23.79 -64.78
CA GLU A 55 12.13 24.62 -64.09
C GLU A 55 12.50 25.86 -64.89
N ALA A 56 12.89 26.95 -64.21
CA ALA A 56 13.41 28.18 -64.83
C ALA A 56 14.94 28.29 -64.78
N SER A 57 15.57 27.62 -63.82
CA SER A 57 17.01 27.46 -63.69
C SER A 57 17.29 26.12 -63.04
N ARG A 58 18.45 25.53 -63.36
CA ARG A 58 18.91 24.26 -62.80
C ARG A 58 20.32 24.39 -62.24
N VAL A 59 20.57 23.68 -61.16
CA VAL A 59 21.87 23.67 -60.48
C VAL A 59 22.67 22.47 -61.00
N ARG A 60 23.82 22.72 -61.64
CA ARG A 60 24.71 21.65 -62.12
C ARG A 60 25.87 21.46 -61.16
N LYS A 61 25.86 20.33 -60.47
CA LYS A 61 26.89 19.93 -59.51
C LYS A 61 28.12 19.45 -60.27
N CYS A 62 29.30 19.88 -59.87
CA CYS A 62 30.58 19.57 -60.50
C CYS A 62 31.64 19.27 -59.43
N ILE A 63 32.69 18.58 -59.84
CA ILE A 63 33.86 18.30 -59.02
C ILE A 63 35.06 18.90 -59.74
N LEU A 64 35.75 19.83 -59.08
CA LEU A 64 36.94 20.50 -59.57
C LEU A 64 38.18 19.82 -58.97
N TYR A 65 39.12 19.47 -59.85
CA TYR A 65 40.43 18.94 -59.50
C TYR A 65 41.52 19.94 -59.91
N TYR A 66 42.44 20.21 -58.99
CA TYR A 66 43.62 21.04 -59.18
C TYR A 66 44.88 20.20 -58.92
N TYR A 67 45.73 20.03 -59.93
CA TYR A 67 46.92 19.19 -59.85
C TYR A 67 48.12 20.03 -59.40
N LEU A 68 48.71 19.70 -58.25
CA LEU A 68 49.82 20.47 -57.68
C LEU A 68 51.16 20.25 -58.40
N GLU A 69 51.24 19.26 -59.30
CA GLU A 69 52.46 18.95 -60.06
C GLU A 69 52.75 19.95 -61.20
N ASP A 70 51.69 20.52 -61.80
CA ASP A 70 51.77 21.36 -63.01
C ASP A 70 50.77 22.54 -63.03
N ASP A 71 50.12 22.82 -61.90
CA ASP A 71 49.09 23.86 -61.73
C ASP A 71 47.92 23.73 -62.74
N SER A 72 47.61 22.51 -63.19
CA SER A 72 46.52 22.26 -64.12
C SER A 72 45.18 22.04 -63.40
N MET A 73 44.08 22.39 -64.07
CA MET A 73 42.72 22.24 -63.56
C MET A 73 41.92 21.29 -64.46
N HIS A 74 41.03 20.54 -63.83
CA HIS A 74 40.11 19.61 -64.49
C HIS A 74 38.77 19.63 -63.77
N ILE A 75 37.66 19.73 -64.51
CA ILE A 75 36.31 19.73 -63.93
C ILE A 75 35.54 18.56 -64.51
N CYS A 76 34.90 17.77 -63.65
CA CYS A 76 33.99 16.72 -64.06
C CYS A 76 32.61 16.88 -63.42
N GLU A 77 31.57 16.50 -64.15
CA GLU A 77 30.21 16.45 -63.63
C GLU A 77 29.86 15.00 -63.26
N PRO A 78 29.46 14.73 -62.00
CA PRO A 78 29.01 13.41 -61.59
C PRO A 78 27.71 13.04 -62.30
N LYS A 79 27.55 11.76 -62.60
CA LYS A 79 26.32 11.23 -63.23
C LYS A 79 25.17 11.23 -62.22
N VAL A 80 24.09 11.93 -62.55
CA VAL A 80 22.82 11.90 -61.79
C VAL A 80 21.80 11.06 -62.54
N GLU A 81 21.18 10.09 -61.86
CA GLU A 81 20.16 9.23 -62.47
C GLU A 81 18.97 10.05 -63.00
N ASN A 82 18.55 9.76 -64.24
CA ASN A 82 17.41 10.42 -64.89
C ASN A 82 17.56 11.94 -65.09
N SER A 83 18.78 12.50 -65.11
CA SER A 83 18.99 13.94 -65.36
C SER A 83 18.71 14.38 -66.79
N GLY A 84 18.60 13.45 -67.74
CA GLY A 84 18.30 13.74 -69.15
C GLY A 84 19.40 14.48 -69.92
N LEU A 85 20.48 14.88 -69.25
CA LEU A 85 21.68 15.44 -69.87
C LEU A 85 22.44 14.30 -70.57
N GLY A 86 22.81 14.51 -71.83
CA GLY A 86 23.47 13.51 -72.70
C GLY A 86 24.90 13.16 -72.26
N ILE A 87 25.01 12.52 -71.11
CA ILE A 87 26.26 12.09 -70.48
C ILE A 87 26.43 10.59 -70.77
N ASP A 88 27.59 10.23 -71.32
CA ASP A 88 27.96 8.83 -71.60
C ASP A 88 27.84 7.97 -70.31
N PRO A 89 27.14 6.82 -70.35
CA PRO A 89 26.86 6.03 -69.17
C PRO A 89 28.08 5.48 -68.44
N THR A 90 29.28 5.49 -69.04
CA THR A 90 30.48 4.82 -68.52
C THR A 90 31.57 5.75 -67.96
N LYS A 91 31.46 7.08 -68.10
CA LYS A 91 32.47 8.04 -67.61
C LYS A 91 31.79 9.25 -66.96
N SER A 92 32.30 9.71 -65.82
CA SER A 92 31.98 11.05 -65.32
C SER A 92 32.24 12.05 -66.45
N ALA A 93 31.26 12.89 -66.79
CA ALA A 93 31.40 13.78 -67.93
C ALA A 93 32.52 14.77 -67.64
N VAL A 94 33.57 14.75 -68.46
CA VAL A 94 34.63 15.76 -68.38
C VAL A 94 34.04 17.08 -68.87
N TYR A 95 33.77 17.97 -67.93
CA TYR A 95 33.25 19.29 -68.20
C TYR A 95 34.36 20.23 -68.69
N LEU A 96 35.54 20.14 -68.07
CA LEU A 96 36.76 20.85 -68.48
C LEU A 96 37.93 19.88 -68.56
N LYS A 97 38.57 19.77 -69.74
CA LYS A 97 39.77 18.93 -69.92
C LYS A 97 40.93 19.46 -69.08
N ARG A 98 41.83 18.58 -68.64
CA ARG A 98 43.00 18.95 -67.83
C ARG A 98 43.94 19.88 -68.60
N HIS A 99 44.08 21.12 -68.14
CA HIS A 99 45.07 22.10 -68.61
C HIS A 99 45.16 23.27 -67.62
N ARG A 100 46.17 24.13 -67.76
CA ARG A 100 46.29 25.35 -66.94
C ARG A 100 45.25 26.38 -67.40
N VAL A 101 44.37 26.79 -66.49
CA VAL A 101 43.26 27.69 -66.78
C VAL A 101 43.68 29.13 -66.52
N PRO A 102 43.53 30.05 -67.49
CA PRO A 102 43.79 31.46 -67.29
C PRO A 102 42.62 32.13 -66.54
N LYS A 103 42.96 33.04 -65.63
CA LYS A 103 42.07 34.02 -65.01
C LYS A 103 41.63 35.04 -66.05
N PRO A 104 40.49 35.73 -65.85
CA PRO A 104 40.03 36.79 -66.75
C PRO A 104 41.04 37.96 -66.90
N GLU A 105 41.94 38.15 -65.94
CA GLU A 105 42.98 39.20 -65.95
C GLU A 105 44.32 38.78 -66.60
N GLY A 106 44.47 37.52 -67.06
CA GLY A 106 45.61 37.05 -67.84
C GLY A 106 46.63 36.14 -67.11
N ASP A 107 46.58 36.05 -65.78
CA ASP A 107 47.40 35.12 -64.98
C ASP A 107 46.72 33.74 -64.82
N PHE A 108 47.44 32.70 -64.39
CA PHE A 108 46.85 31.37 -64.14
C PHE A 108 46.33 31.21 -62.71
N PHE A 109 45.35 30.32 -62.50
CA PHE A 109 44.86 29.98 -61.16
C PHE A 109 45.91 29.24 -60.32
N GLY A 110 46.14 29.74 -59.10
CA GLY A 110 46.97 29.12 -58.06
C GLY A 110 46.15 28.36 -57.04
N ALA A 111 46.80 27.48 -56.26
CA ALA A 111 46.16 26.77 -55.14
C ALA A 111 45.62 27.72 -54.06
N THR A 112 46.17 28.92 -53.93
CA THR A 112 45.73 29.94 -52.96
C THR A 112 44.45 30.67 -53.39
N ASP A 113 44.08 30.59 -54.67
CA ASP A 113 42.87 31.23 -55.20
C ASP A 113 41.61 30.37 -55.00
N LEU A 114 41.77 29.15 -54.48
CA LEU A 114 40.71 28.16 -54.31
C LEU A 114 40.40 27.97 -52.82
N ASN A 115 39.24 28.45 -52.37
CA ASN A 115 38.75 28.21 -51.02
C ASN A 115 37.23 28.05 -51.02
N ILE A 116 36.69 27.38 -49.99
CA ILE A 116 35.25 27.16 -49.84
C ILE A 116 34.52 28.52 -49.71
N GLY A 117 33.43 28.68 -50.45
CA GLY A 117 32.62 29.90 -50.50
C GLY A 117 33.06 30.94 -51.53
N LEU A 118 34.19 30.72 -52.22
CA LEU A 118 34.62 31.58 -53.32
C LEU A 118 33.93 31.20 -54.64
N THR A 119 33.64 32.23 -55.43
CA THR A 119 33.12 32.11 -56.79
C THR A 119 34.25 32.31 -57.80
N ILE A 120 34.38 31.37 -58.74
CA ILE A 120 35.47 31.32 -59.71
C ILE A 120 34.88 31.40 -61.11
N ASP A 121 35.30 32.38 -61.89
CA ASP A 121 34.94 32.47 -63.31
C ASP A 121 35.94 31.68 -64.15
N ILE A 122 35.45 30.63 -64.81
CA ILE A 122 36.22 29.78 -65.71
C ILE A 122 35.51 29.76 -67.07
N TYR A 123 36.16 30.37 -68.07
CA TYR A 123 35.65 30.45 -69.45
C TYR A 123 34.22 31.00 -69.56
N GLY A 124 33.89 32.03 -68.76
CA GLY A 124 32.59 32.71 -68.80
C GLY A 124 31.48 32.01 -68.03
N ARG A 125 31.83 31.09 -67.12
CA ARG A 125 30.90 30.44 -66.19
C ARG A 125 31.42 30.57 -64.77
N VAL A 126 30.53 30.96 -63.87
CA VAL A 126 30.83 31.18 -62.46
C VAL A 126 30.55 29.90 -61.67
N PHE A 127 31.58 29.30 -61.10
CA PHE A 127 31.50 28.14 -60.23
C PHE A 127 31.62 28.57 -58.78
N THR A 128 30.69 28.12 -57.93
CA THR A 128 30.74 28.34 -56.48
C THR A 128 31.31 27.10 -55.81
N LEU A 129 32.44 27.22 -55.09
CA LEU A 129 33.02 26.12 -54.33
C LEU A 129 32.23 25.90 -53.03
N THR A 130 31.66 24.71 -52.84
CA THR A 130 30.78 24.39 -51.70
C THR A 130 31.46 23.55 -50.64
N ASP A 131 32.31 22.61 -51.05
CA ASP A 131 32.97 21.67 -50.15
C ASP A 131 34.36 21.27 -50.68
N CYS A 132 35.23 20.78 -49.79
CA CYS A 132 36.57 20.33 -50.13
C CYS A 132 36.89 18.98 -49.48
N ASP A 133 37.69 18.15 -50.14
CA ASP A 133 38.11 16.86 -49.60
C ASP A 133 38.97 16.99 -48.32
N GLY A 134 39.06 15.95 -47.50
CA GLY A 134 39.85 15.97 -46.26
C GLY A 134 41.36 16.23 -46.51
N PHE A 135 41.87 15.74 -47.64
CA PHE A 135 43.24 16.01 -48.07
C PHE A 135 43.45 17.49 -48.43
N THR A 136 42.49 18.13 -49.08
CA THR A 136 42.64 19.54 -49.48
C THR A 136 42.54 20.47 -48.30
N ARG A 137 41.65 20.17 -47.35
CA ARG A 137 41.53 20.90 -46.10
C ARG A 137 42.87 20.93 -45.34
N THR A 138 43.45 19.75 -45.12
CA THR A 138 44.74 19.64 -44.41
C THR A 138 45.92 20.24 -45.18
N PHE A 139 45.87 20.24 -46.51
CA PHE A 139 46.91 20.86 -47.34
C PHE A 139 46.85 22.40 -47.31
N LEU A 140 45.66 22.98 -47.42
CA LEU A 140 45.45 24.42 -47.35
C LEU A 140 45.76 24.97 -45.96
N GLU A 141 45.40 24.24 -44.90
CA GLU A 141 45.77 24.58 -43.52
C GLU A 141 47.30 24.62 -43.33
N LYS A 142 48.04 23.67 -43.92
CA LYS A 142 49.52 23.68 -43.91
C LYS A 142 50.13 24.83 -44.68
N LEU A 143 49.43 25.36 -45.69
CA LEU A 143 49.81 26.57 -46.42
C LEU A 143 49.44 27.87 -45.67
N GLY A 144 48.79 27.76 -44.51
CA GLY A 144 48.35 28.90 -43.70
C GLY A 144 47.02 29.52 -44.17
N ILE A 145 46.25 28.80 -44.98
CA ILE A 145 44.92 29.25 -45.45
C ILE A 145 43.85 28.57 -44.59
N GLU A 146 43.04 29.38 -43.91
CA GLU A 146 41.89 28.88 -43.15
C GLU A 146 40.76 28.46 -44.11
N VAL A 147 40.32 27.21 -44.01
CA VAL A 147 39.27 26.63 -44.86
C VAL A 147 37.93 26.64 -44.12
N PRO A 148 36.91 27.38 -44.59
CA PRO A 148 35.57 27.40 -44.00
C PRO A 148 34.91 26.01 -43.90
N GLN A 149 33.81 25.89 -43.15
CA GLN A 149 32.97 24.68 -43.16
C GLN A 149 32.21 24.56 -44.49
N ALA A 150 31.83 23.33 -44.84
CA ALA A 150 31.09 23.04 -46.07
C ALA A 150 29.76 23.81 -46.13
N ILE A 151 29.46 24.39 -47.29
CA ILE A 151 28.22 25.12 -47.57
C ILE A 151 27.23 24.13 -48.18
N GLU A 152 25.99 24.14 -47.68
CA GLU A 152 24.92 23.31 -48.24
C GLU A 152 24.66 23.71 -49.69
N GLU A 153 24.69 22.72 -50.59
CA GLU A 153 24.46 22.94 -52.01
C GLU A 153 22.99 23.35 -52.25
N PRO A 154 22.72 24.36 -53.09
CA PRO A 154 21.36 24.74 -53.40
C PRO A 154 20.62 23.60 -54.09
N THR A 155 19.39 23.34 -53.65
CA THR A 155 18.50 22.37 -54.29
C THR A 155 17.65 23.09 -55.32
N ASP A 156 17.61 22.58 -56.56
CA ASP A 156 16.76 23.15 -57.61
C ASP A 156 15.27 22.74 -57.46
N GLY A 157 14.39 23.53 -58.11
CA GLY A 157 12.95 23.27 -58.13
C GLY A 157 12.58 21.92 -58.76
N TYR A 158 13.38 21.46 -59.72
CA TYR A 158 13.16 20.19 -60.40
C TYR A 158 13.44 18.99 -59.50
N THR A 159 14.58 18.94 -58.82
CA THR A 159 15.01 17.82 -57.96
C THR A 159 14.05 17.65 -56.78
N SER A 160 13.60 18.75 -56.18
CA SER A 160 12.61 18.74 -55.10
C SER A 160 11.24 18.20 -55.58
N THR A 161 10.75 18.68 -56.72
CA THR A 161 9.48 18.20 -57.31
C THR A 161 9.56 16.73 -57.71
N ARG A 162 10.66 16.30 -58.32
CA ARG A 162 10.88 14.89 -58.71
C ARG A 162 10.98 13.97 -57.51
N ALA A 163 11.64 14.40 -56.43
CA ALA A 163 11.71 13.63 -55.18
C ALA A 163 10.32 13.42 -54.58
N ALA A 164 9.48 14.47 -54.54
CA ALA A 164 8.10 14.38 -54.06
C ALA A 164 7.24 13.42 -54.92
N VAL A 165 7.35 13.50 -56.25
CA VAL A 165 6.65 12.59 -57.17
C VAL A 165 7.14 11.15 -57.02
N LYS A 166 8.46 10.94 -56.89
CA LYS A 166 9.04 9.61 -56.67
C LYS A 166 8.59 9.01 -55.34
N ALA A 167 8.45 9.82 -54.29
CA ALA A 167 7.90 9.38 -53.01
C ALA A 167 6.43 8.94 -53.10
N HIS A 168 5.63 9.59 -53.95
CA HIS A 168 4.22 9.25 -54.15
C HIS A 168 3.99 8.05 -55.09
N VAL A 169 4.85 7.86 -56.10
CA VAL A 169 4.60 6.90 -57.20
C VAL A 169 5.52 5.68 -57.15
N GLY A 170 6.72 5.80 -56.56
CA GLY A 170 7.78 4.78 -56.65
C GLY A 170 7.76 3.69 -55.58
N GLY A 171 6.87 3.76 -54.60
CA GLY A 171 6.71 2.71 -53.59
C GLY A 171 5.69 1.66 -54.03
N ARG A 172 5.90 0.38 -53.68
CA ARG A 172 4.75 -0.53 -53.58
C ARG A 172 3.72 0.16 -52.68
N PRO A 173 2.45 0.30 -53.09
CA PRO A 173 1.43 0.86 -52.21
C PRO A 173 1.47 0.02 -50.93
N ARG A 174 1.82 0.66 -49.82
CA ARG A 174 1.65 0.01 -48.52
C ARG A 174 0.15 -0.24 -48.40
N PRO A 175 -0.28 -1.45 -47.99
CA PRO A 175 -1.67 -1.64 -47.64
C PRO A 175 -1.94 -0.75 -46.44
N VAL A 176 -2.45 0.45 -46.71
CA VAL A 176 -3.02 1.31 -45.68
C VAL A 176 -4.39 0.70 -45.41
N ASN A 177 -4.72 0.53 -44.13
CA ASN A 177 -6.05 0.13 -43.68
C ASN A 177 -7.06 1.21 -44.09
N ASP A 178 -7.47 1.20 -45.35
CA ASP A 178 -8.42 2.15 -45.91
C ASP A 178 -9.85 1.61 -45.76
N ALA A 179 -10.74 2.43 -45.22
CA ALA A 179 -12.15 2.11 -45.07
C ALA A 179 -12.81 1.82 -46.43
N LEU A 180 -12.33 2.45 -47.50
CA LEU A 180 -12.81 2.20 -48.86
C LEU A 180 -12.50 0.78 -49.32
N ILE A 181 -11.27 0.31 -49.09
CA ILE A 181 -10.84 -1.06 -49.43
C ILE A 181 -11.68 -2.08 -48.66
N ARG A 182 -11.86 -1.88 -47.35
CA ARG A 182 -12.70 -2.76 -46.51
C ARG A 182 -14.15 -2.81 -46.99
N GLY A 183 -14.71 -1.67 -47.43
CA GLY A 183 -16.07 -1.62 -47.99
C GLY A 183 -16.20 -2.43 -49.28
N VAL A 184 -15.19 -2.38 -50.14
CA VAL A 184 -15.14 -3.18 -51.37
C VAL A 184 -14.99 -4.67 -51.04
N GLU A 185 -14.06 -5.05 -50.17
CA GLU A 185 -13.85 -6.44 -49.74
C GLU A 185 -15.11 -7.04 -49.09
N ALA A 186 -15.81 -6.28 -48.23
CA ALA A 186 -17.09 -6.68 -47.66
C ALA A 186 -18.16 -6.92 -48.74
N SER A 187 -18.20 -6.06 -49.76
CA SER A 187 -19.12 -6.18 -50.90
C SER A 187 -18.79 -7.39 -51.78
N LEU A 188 -17.51 -7.76 -51.84
CA LEU A 188 -17.00 -8.95 -52.54
C LEU A 188 -17.14 -10.24 -51.72
N GLY A 189 -17.70 -10.19 -50.51
CA GLY A 189 -18.00 -11.37 -49.70
C GLY A 189 -16.91 -11.77 -48.71
N ALA A 190 -15.95 -10.89 -48.41
CA ALA A 190 -15.03 -11.10 -47.29
C ALA A 190 -15.79 -11.15 -45.95
N SER A 191 -15.36 -12.03 -45.04
CA SER A 191 -15.99 -12.15 -43.73
C SER A 191 -15.72 -10.92 -42.87
N SER A 192 -16.73 -10.46 -42.13
CA SER A 192 -16.66 -9.25 -41.30
C SER A 192 -15.54 -9.29 -40.26
N HIS A 193 -15.27 -10.47 -39.67
CA HIS A 193 -14.20 -10.64 -38.69
C HIS A 193 -12.80 -10.43 -39.29
N LEU A 194 -12.59 -10.68 -40.59
CA LEU A 194 -11.29 -10.43 -41.24
C LEU A 194 -11.12 -8.96 -41.68
N LEU A 195 -12.23 -8.23 -41.78
CA LEU A 195 -12.28 -6.82 -42.18
C LEU A 195 -12.04 -5.88 -41.00
N GLU A 196 -12.55 -6.29 -39.83
CA GLU A 196 -12.16 -5.70 -38.55
C GLU A 196 -10.74 -6.20 -38.19
N GLY A 197 -9.98 -5.41 -37.42
CA GLY A 197 -8.58 -5.72 -37.10
C GLY A 197 -8.38 -7.02 -36.31
N ASP A 198 -7.22 -7.17 -35.66
CA ASP A 198 -6.88 -8.40 -34.93
C ASP A 198 -7.68 -8.56 -33.62
N ARG A 199 -8.97 -8.89 -33.75
CA ARG A 199 -9.88 -9.21 -32.64
C ARG A 199 -9.65 -10.63 -32.12
N LEU A 200 -9.20 -11.53 -32.99
CA LEU A 200 -8.96 -12.93 -32.63
C LEU A 200 -7.78 -13.06 -31.68
N GLY A 201 -6.69 -12.31 -31.89
CA GLY A 201 -5.54 -12.30 -30.99
C GLY A 201 -5.93 -11.95 -29.55
N GLN A 202 -6.61 -10.81 -29.38
CA GLN A 202 -7.10 -10.37 -28.06
C GLN A 202 -8.04 -11.40 -27.42
N PHE A 203 -8.95 -11.98 -28.20
CA PHE A 203 -9.86 -13.02 -27.72
C PHE A 203 -9.11 -14.26 -27.23
N LEU A 204 -8.13 -14.75 -27.99
CA LEU A 204 -7.38 -15.97 -27.63
C LEU A 204 -6.50 -15.76 -26.40
N ASP A 205 -5.86 -14.59 -26.27
CA ASP A 205 -4.99 -14.29 -25.13
C ASP A 205 -5.78 -14.12 -23.83
N ASN A 206 -7.00 -13.59 -23.92
CA ASN A 206 -7.81 -13.19 -22.77
C ASN A 206 -9.13 -13.95 -22.61
N ASP A 207 -9.31 -15.08 -23.29
CA ASP A 207 -10.53 -15.89 -23.17
C ASP A 207 -10.80 -16.24 -21.70
N ARG A 208 -12.08 -16.08 -21.29
CA ARG A 208 -12.58 -16.30 -19.92
C ARG A 208 -11.92 -15.46 -18.81
N LYS A 209 -11.09 -14.48 -19.14
CA LYS A 209 -10.56 -13.53 -18.15
C LYS A 209 -11.51 -12.36 -17.99
N VAL A 210 -12.09 -12.24 -16.79
CA VAL A 210 -13.06 -11.20 -16.45
C VAL A 210 -12.61 -10.49 -15.19
N LEU A 211 -12.46 -9.17 -15.26
CA LEU A 211 -12.22 -8.35 -14.08
C LEU A 211 -13.57 -8.08 -13.41
N ARG A 212 -13.63 -8.29 -12.09
CA ARG A 212 -14.85 -8.17 -11.29
C ARG A 212 -14.64 -7.15 -10.19
N PHE A 213 -15.45 -6.10 -10.21
CA PHE A 213 -15.46 -5.04 -9.20
C PHE A 213 -16.78 -4.98 -8.46
N TYR A 214 -16.71 -4.70 -7.16
CA TYR A 214 -17.85 -4.44 -6.30
C TYR A 214 -18.03 -2.94 -6.17
N MET A 215 -19.23 -2.49 -6.51
CA MET A 215 -19.58 -1.08 -6.57
C MET A 215 -20.84 -0.78 -5.76
N ALA A 216 -20.90 0.43 -5.24
CA ALA A 216 -22.06 0.95 -4.55
C ALA A 216 -22.61 2.15 -5.32
N TRP A 217 -23.92 2.17 -5.53
CA TRP A 217 -24.62 3.35 -6.02
C TRP A 217 -25.32 4.02 -4.83
N ASP A 218 -24.83 5.18 -4.42
CA ASP A 218 -25.44 5.99 -3.35
C ASP A 218 -26.42 7.00 -3.96
N ASP A 219 -27.71 6.68 -3.94
CA ASP A 219 -28.75 7.59 -4.40
C ASP A 219 -29.49 8.27 -3.23
N ARG A 220 -29.06 8.09 -1.97
CA ARG A 220 -29.78 8.51 -0.74
C ARG A 220 -30.14 10.00 -0.66
N LYS A 221 -29.48 10.85 -1.46
CA LYS A 221 -29.80 12.28 -1.55
C LYS A 221 -31.13 12.55 -2.25
N LYS A 222 -31.66 11.62 -3.05
CA LYS A 222 -32.97 11.75 -3.71
C LYS A 222 -34.11 11.33 -2.78
N LEU A 223 -35.31 11.83 -3.07
CA LEU A 223 -36.53 11.63 -2.25
C LEU A 223 -36.86 10.15 -1.96
N TYR A 224 -36.56 9.26 -2.91
CA TYR A 224 -36.72 7.80 -2.78
C TYR A 224 -35.39 7.07 -3.00
N GLY A 225 -34.31 7.78 -2.68
CA GLY A 225 -32.96 7.33 -2.85
C GLY A 225 -32.59 6.22 -1.88
N GLU A 226 -31.85 5.23 -2.36
CA GLU A 226 -31.31 4.16 -1.54
C GLU A 226 -29.88 3.87 -1.94
N LEU A 227 -29.15 3.26 -1.02
CA LEU A 227 -27.79 2.78 -1.24
C LEU A 227 -27.85 1.34 -1.75
N ARG A 228 -27.31 1.08 -2.94
CA ARG A 228 -27.45 -0.22 -3.60
C ARG A 228 -26.11 -0.85 -3.99
N PRO A 229 -25.93 -2.16 -3.76
CA PRO A 229 -24.77 -2.91 -4.24
C PRO A 229 -24.93 -3.36 -5.70
N PHE A 230 -23.87 -3.20 -6.48
CA PHE A 230 -23.75 -3.63 -7.87
C PHE A 230 -22.41 -4.35 -8.09
N ILE A 231 -22.35 -5.18 -9.13
CA ILE A 231 -21.13 -5.85 -9.58
C ILE A 231 -20.87 -5.43 -11.02
N LEU A 232 -19.62 -5.05 -11.29
CA LEU A 232 -19.10 -4.76 -12.62
C LEU A 232 -18.32 -5.96 -13.13
N HIS A 233 -18.64 -6.42 -14.34
CA HIS A 233 -17.84 -7.37 -15.09
C HIS A 233 -17.21 -6.67 -16.29
N TYR A 234 -15.88 -6.70 -16.38
CA TYR A 234 -15.12 -6.20 -17.52
C TYR A 234 -14.41 -7.36 -18.21
N TYR A 235 -14.75 -7.60 -19.47
CA TYR A 235 -14.29 -8.74 -20.25
C TYR A 235 -13.06 -8.35 -21.08
N LEU A 236 -11.88 -8.85 -20.71
CA LEU A 236 -10.60 -8.53 -21.37
C LEU A 236 -10.48 -9.05 -22.81
N ALA A 237 -11.37 -9.96 -23.22
CA ALA A 237 -11.39 -10.53 -24.56
C ALA A 237 -12.01 -9.58 -25.62
N ASP A 238 -12.92 -8.69 -25.22
CA ASP A 238 -13.68 -7.82 -26.13
C ASP A 238 -13.75 -6.34 -25.65
N ASP A 239 -13.14 -6.00 -24.51
CA ASP A 239 -13.27 -4.70 -23.82
C ASP A 239 -14.73 -4.30 -23.55
N HIS A 240 -15.56 -5.30 -23.29
CA HIS A 240 -16.98 -5.13 -22.98
C HIS A 240 -17.21 -5.07 -21.48
N MET A 241 -18.22 -4.30 -21.09
CA MET A 241 -18.61 -4.10 -19.70
C MET A 241 -20.05 -4.54 -19.48
N GLU A 242 -20.33 -5.09 -18.31
CA GLU A 242 -21.64 -5.54 -17.88
C GLU A 242 -21.84 -5.17 -16.40
N VAL A 243 -23.02 -4.64 -16.06
CA VAL A 243 -23.35 -4.23 -14.69
C VAL A 243 -24.51 -5.05 -14.19
N VAL A 244 -24.31 -5.74 -13.06
CA VAL A 244 -25.27 -6.65 -12.44
C VAL A 244 -25.70 -6.09 -11.09
N GLU A 245 -27.01 -6.02 -10.84
CA GLU A 245 -27.55 -5.63 -9.53
C GLU A 245 -27.48 -6.80 -8.55
N VAL A 246 -26.92 -6.58 -7.36
CA VAL A 246 -26.88 -7.59 -6.30
C VAL A 246 -28.19 -7.53 -5.52
N LYS A 247 -28.97 -8.61 -5.60
CA LYS A 247 -30.27 -8.70 -4.93
C LYS A 247 -30.14 -9.28 -3.53
N THR A 248 -30.67 -8.58 -2.55
CA THR A 248 -30.89 -9.08 -1.20
C THR A 248 -32.30 -9.68 -1.08
N ARG A 249 -32.49 -10.59 -0.11
CA ARG A 249 -33.82 -11.16 0.15
C ARG A 249 -34.76 -10.06 0.67
N ASN A 250 -36.00 -10.08 0.20
CA ASN A 250 -37.04 -9.13 0.60
C ASN A 250 -36.69 -7.64 0.33
N ASN A 251 -35.97 -7.35 -0.75
CA ASN A 251 -35.60 -5.99 -1.14
C ASN A 251 -36.73 -5.18 -1.83
N GLY A 252 -37.90 -5.78 -2.06
CA GLY A 252 -39.06 -5.10 -2.65
C GLY A 252 -38.95 -4.77 -4.15
N ARG A 253 -37.92 -5.27 -4.86
CA ARG A 253 -37.70 -5.03 -6.29
C ARG A 253 -38.01 -6.26 -7.13
N ASP A 254 -38.50 -6.03 -8.35
CA ASP A 254 -38.69 -7.09 -9.35
C ASP A 254 -37.31 -7.68 -9.73
N PRO A 255 -37.16 -9.02 -9.75
CA PRO A 255 -35.87 -9.63 -10.05
C PRO A 255 -35.42 -9.51 -11.51
N PHE A 256 -34.88 -8.35 -11.92
CA PHE A 256 -34.13 -8.20 -13.17
C PHE A 256 -32.67 -8.63 -13.06
N PRO A 257 -32.15 -9.52 -13.92
CA PRO A 257 -30.79 -10.09 -13.77
C PRO A 257 -29.67 -9.11 -14.15
N LEU A 258 -29.94 -8.14 -15.04
CA LEU A 258 -28.94 -7.23 -15.57
C LEU A 258 -29.40 -5.79 -15.36
N PHE A 259 -28.46 -4.93 -14.96
CA PHE A 259 -28.68 -3.48 -14.91
C PHE A 259 -28.21 -2.83 -16.23
N VAL A 260 -27.02 -3.20 -16.71
CA VAL A 260 -26.49 -2.82 -18.03
C VAL A 260 -26.10 -4.08 -18.78
N LYS A 261 -26.63 -4.24 -20.00
CA LYS A 261 -26.31 -5.37 -20.89
C LYS A 261 -24.83 -5.33 -21.29
N LYS A 262 -24.19 -6.50 -21.38
CA LYS A 262 -22.84 -6.66 -21.93
C LYS A 262 -22.69 -5.94 -23.27
N GLY A 263 -21.78 -4.97 -23.32
CA GLY A 263 -21.45 -4.23 -24.52
C GLY A 263 -20.35 -3.20 -24.27
N LYS A 264 -19.93 -2.51 -25.33
CA LYS A 264 -18.96 -1.42 -25.22
C LYS A 264 -19.64 -0.19 -24.62
N VAL A 265 -19.11 0.29 -23.50
CA VAL A 265 -19.65 1.45 -22.79
C VAL A 265 -18.71 2.64 -22.96
N TYR A 266 -19.28 3.80 -23.31
CA TYR A 266 -18.54 5.03 -23.55
C TYR A 266 -18.54 5.94 -22.31
N LYS A 267 -17.43 6.66 -22.12
CA LYS A 267 -17.23 7.57 -20.98
C LYS A 267 -18.18 8.76 -21.02
N ASN A 268 -18.39 9.32 -22.22
CA ASN A 268 -19.32 10.42 -22.40
C ASN A 268 -20.74 9.90 -22.63
N ILE A 269 -21.72 10.56 -22.02
CA ILE A 269 -23.14 10.26 -22.29
C ILE A 269 -23.60 10.89 -23.61
N ASP A 270 -22.97 11.99 -24.02
CA ASP A 270 -23.33 12.71 -25.25
C ASP A 270 -23.01 11.90 -26.51
N SER A 271 -22.08 10.95 -26.40
CA SER A 271 -21.86 9.94 -27.42
C SER A 271 -23.07 9.03 -27.63
N TYR A 272 -23.98 8.88 -26.67
CA TYR A 272 -25.22 8.12 -26.84
C TYR A 272 -26.38 8.96 -27.37
N THR A 273 -26.38 10.28 -27.15
CA THR A 273 -27.51 11.18 -27.43
C THR A 273 -27.33 12.05 -28.67
N SER A 274 -26.11 12.17 -29.20
CA SER A 274 -25.87 12.85 -30.48
C SER A 274 -26.66 12.19 -31.62
N ILE A 275 -27.08 12.96 -32.64
CA ILE A 275 -27.78 12.41 -33.81
C ILE A 275 -26.88 11.43 -34.59
N ASP A 276 -25.57 11.58 -34.45
CA ASP A 276 -24.55 10.68 -35.00
C ASP A 276 -24.19 9.52 -34.04
N SER A 277 -24.92 9.38 -32.93
CA SER A 277 -24.80 8.26 -31.99
C SER A 277 -25.41 6.98 -32.56
N PRO A 278 -24.77 5.81 -32.37
CA PRO A 278 -25.27 4.52 -32.85
C PRO A 278 -26.55 4.02 -32.15
N THR A 279 -27.13 4.73 -31.18
CA THR A 279 -28.27 4.22 -30.37
C THR A 279 -29.58 5.04 -30.45
N THR A 280 -29.61 6.18 -31.14
CA THR A 280 -30.82 7.02 -31.23
C THR A 280 -31.71 6.57 -32.38
N HIS A 281 -32.64 5.67 -32.07
CA HIS A 281 -33.79 5.35 -32.90
C HIS A 281 -34.61 6.61 -33.20
N THR A 282 -34.43 7.25 -34.35
CA THR A 282 -35.56 7.95 -35.01
C THR A 282 -35.41 8.23 -36.50
N THR A 283 -34.21 8.21 -37.12
CA THR A 283 -34.15 8.40 -38.60
C THR A 283 -33.05 7.66 -39.36
N GLN A 284 -32.26 6.79 -38.72
CA GLN A 284 -31.31 5.92 -39.43
C GLN A 284 -31.32 4.50 -38.88
N ASN A 285 -32.06 3.62 -39.56
CA ASN A 285 -31.72 2.20 -39.56
C ASN A 285 -30.35 2.07 -40.23
N ILE A 286 -29.30 2.08 -39.40
CA ILE A 286 -28.01 1.37 -39.53
C ILE A 286 -27.75 0.84 -40.95
N GLY A 287 -27.31 1.74 -41.83
CA GLY A 287 -26.62 1.37 -43.06
C GLY A 287 -25.13 1.29 -42.79
N ARG A 288 -24.65 0.12 -42.33
CA ARG A 288 -23.28 -0.44 -42.51
C ARG A 288 -22.02 0.44 -42.30
N SER A 289 -22.11 1.67 -41.83
CA SER A 289 -20.95 2.57 -41.70
C SER A 289 -21.21 3.69 -40.68
N GLY A 290 -21.59 3.31 -39.45
CA GLY A 290 -21.59 4.26 -38.34
C GLY A 290 -20.18 4.79 -38.17
N ARG A 291 -19.98 6.06 -38.54
CA ARG A 291 -18.71 6.77 -38.47
C ARG A 291 -18.42 7.02 -36.99
N VAL A 292 -17.84 6.03 -36.31
CA VAL A 292 -17.28 6.19 -34.98
C VAL A 292 -16.05 7.05 -35.17
N ASP A 293 -16.19 8.36 -35.01
CA ASP A 293 -15.02 9.23 -34.93
C ASP A 293 -14.25 8.84 -33.64
N PRO A 294 -13.04 8.26 -33.74
CA PRO A 294 -12.33 7.72 -32.57
C PRO A 294 -11.99 8.78 -31.52
N ALA A 295 -12.02 10.06 -31.92
CA ALA A 295 -11.74 11.20 -31.07
C ALA A 295 -12.93 11.63 -30.18
N THR A 296 -14.17 11.23 -30.49
CA THR A 296 -15.37 11.65 -29.73
C THR A 296 -16.00 10.53 -28.89
N MET A 297 -15.69 9.26 -29.16
CA MET A 297 -16.29 8.09 -28.50
C MET A 297 -15.25 7.22 -27.76
N GLU A 298 -14.65 7.77 -26.72
CA GLU A 298 -13.74 7.02 -25.84
C GLU A 298 -14.50 6.00 -24.99
N ALA A 299 -14.15 4.72 -25.16
CA ALA A 299 -14.68 3.62 -24.35
C ALA A 299 -13.92 3.45 -23.03
N PHE A 300 -14.55 2.81 -22.06
CA PHE A 300 -13.87 2.41 -20.82
C PHE A 300 -12.80 1.35 -21.10
N THR A 301 -11.61 1.60 -20.55
CA THR A 301 -10.47 0.69 -20.55
C THR A 301 -10.25 0.14 -19.14
N GLU A 302 -9.50 -0.96 -19.01
CA GLU A 302 -9.13 -1.52 -17.73
C GLU A 302 -8.38 -0.50 -16.84
N ALA A 303 -7.60 0.41 -17.42
CA ALA A 303 -6.86 1.43 -16.68
C ALA A 303 -7.77 2.47 -15.97
N ASP A 304 -9.03 2.59 -16.39
CA ASP A 304 -9.97 3.56 -15.83
C ASP A 304 -10.56 3.11 -14.48
N PHE A 305 -10.52 1.80 -14.18
CA PHE A 305 -11.05 1.25 -12.94
C PHE A 305 -9.99 1.25 -11.83
N GLY A 306 -10.40 1.64 -10.63
CA GLY A 306 -9.56 1.58 -9.43
C GLY A 306 -10.42 1.59 -8.17
N ILE A 307 -9.94 0.95 -7.11
CA ILE A 307 -10.64 0.96 -5.82
C ILE A 307 -10.58 2.38 -5.22
N GLY A 308 -11.71 2.84 -4.70
CA GLY A 308 -11.89 4.20 -4.17
C GLY A 308 -12.22 5.25 -5.23
N LYS A 309 -12.27 4.88 -6.52
CA LYS A 309 -12.70 5.79 -7.59
C LYS A 309 -14.20 5.66 -7.85
N SER A 310 -14.81 6.79 -8.22
CA SER A 310 -16.17 6.83 -8.74
C SER A 310 -16.16 6.82 -10.26
N ILE A 311 -16.95 5.94 -10.87
CA ILE A 311 -17.13 5.86 -12.33
C ILE A 311 -18.54 6.32 -12.70
N LYS A 312 -18.67 7.05 -13.81
CA LYS A 312 -19.97 7.50 -14.31
C LYS A 312 -20.40 6.63 -15.49
N VAL A 313 -21.38 5.76 -15.27
CA VAL A 313 -21.92 4.84 -16.28
C VAL A 313 -23.33 5.27 -16.63
N LEU A 314 -23.57 5.64 -17.90
CA LEU A 314 -24.89 6.07 -18.41
C LEU A 314 -25.55 7.18 -17.54
N GLY A 315 -24.74 8.09 -17.01
CA GLY A 315 -25.20 9.21 -16.18
C GLY A 315 -25.34 8.89 -14.68
N VAL A 316 -25.16 7.64 -14.27
CA VAL A 316 -25.16 7.20 -12.87
C VAL A 316 -23.74 7.09 -12.35
N GLU A 317 -23.48 7.64 -11.16
CA GLU A 317 -22.18 7.55 -10.49
C GLU A 317 -22.13 6.33 -9.56
N PHE A 318 -21.21 5.42 -9.85
CA PHE A 318 -20.93 4.22 -9.06
C PHE A 318 -19.60 4.38 -8.33
N PHE A 319 -19.56 4.08 -7.04
CA PHE A 319 -18.35 4.06 -6.25
C PHE A 319 -17.79 2.64 -6.18
N ILE A 320 -16.55 2.42 -6.64
CA ILE A 320 -15.90 1.10 -6.57
C ILE A 320 -15.20 0.98 -5.22
N HIS A 321 -15.59 -0.01 -4.41
CA HIS A 321 -15.04 -0.16 -3.06
C HIS A 321 -14.23 -1.46 -2.86
N ALA A 322 -14.43 -2.49 -3.68
CA ALA A 322 -13.67 -3.73 -3.59
C ALA A 322 -13.50 -4.38 -4.98
N CYS A 323 -12.56 -5.31 -5.10
CA CYS A 323 -12.37 -6.12 -6.30
C CYS A 323 -12.20 -7.61 -5.96
N ASP A 324 -12.34 -8.46 -6.97
CA ASP A 324 -12.09 -9.89 -6.84
C ASP A 324 -10.58 -10.22 -6.77
N GLU A 325 -10.23 -11.39 -6.23
CA GLU A 325 -8.85 -11.85 -6.09
C GLU A 325 -8.11 -11.90 -7.44
N PHE A 326 -8.77 -12.46 -8.47
CA PHE A 326 -8.21 -12.48 -9.83
C PHE A 326 -7.91 -11.08 -10.37
N THR A 327 -8.78 -10.12 -10.07
CA THR A 327 -8.63 -8.73 -10.51
C THR A 327 -7.42 -8.10 -9.82
N ARG A 328 -7.25 -8.33 -8.52
CA ARG A 328 -6.09 -7.87 -7.75
C ARG A 328 -4.78 -8.39 -8.36
N ASP A 329 -4.70 -9.68 -8.64
CA ASP A 329 -3.53 -10.31 -9.26
C ASP A 329 -3.23 -9.75 -10.66
N TYR A 330 -4.28 -9.49 -11.45
CA TYR A 330 -4.13 -8.93 -12.80
C TYR A 330 -3.55 -7.52 -12.75
N TYR A 331 -4.09 -6.63 -11.91
CA TYR A 331 -3.57 -5.26 -11.78
C TYR A 331 -2.14 -5.23 -11.23
N GLN A 332 -1.80 -6.14 -10.32
CA GLN A 332 -0.44 -6.26 -9.83
C GLN A 332 0.54 -6.70 -10.93
N LYS A 333 0.14 -7.64 -11.80
CA LYS A 333 1.00 -8.15 -12.89
C LYS A 333 1.15 -7.18 -14.06
N VAL A 334 0.05 -6.55 -14.49
CA VAL A 334 0.03 -5.72 -15.71
C VAL A 334 0.34 -4.26 -15.41
N HIS A 335 -0.25 -3.70 -14.35
CA HIS A 335 -0.12 -2.28 -14.00
C HIS A 335 0.84 -2.02 -12.83
N GLY A 336 1.27 -3.06 -12.11
CA GLY A 336 2.12 -2.90 -10.92
C GLY A 336 1.41 -2.23 -9.74
N VAL A 337 0.06 -2.20 -9.73
CA VAL A 337 -0.73 -1.52 -8.71
C VAL A 337 -1.38 -2.55 -7.79
N GLU A 338 -1.17 -2.38 -6.48
CA GLU A 338 -1.86 -3.16 -5.45
C GLU A 338 -3.21 -2.51 -5.10
N LEU A 339 -4.28 -3.26 -5.28
CA LEU A 339 -5.65 -2.80 -5.01
C LEU A 339 -6.06 -3.20 -3.60
N VAL A 340 -6.20 -2.21 -2.70
CA VAL A 340 -6.64 -2.40 -1.32
C VAL A 340 -8.12 -2.06 -1.19
N ASP A 341 -8.91 -2.97 -0.62
CA ASP A 341 -10.36 -2.78 -0.45
C ASP A 341 -10.68 -1.66 0.55
N VAL A 342 -11.68 -0.85 0.23
CA VAL A 342 -12.22 0.16 1.13
C VAL A 342 -13.45 -0.43 1.84
N PRO A 343 -13.45 -0.51 3.18
CA PRO A 343 -14.60 -1.04 3.91
C PRO A 343 -15.81 -0.14 3.68
N PHE A 344 -16.88 -0.71 3.13
CA PHE A 344 -18.10 -0.01 2.80
C PHE A 344 -19.29 -0.66 3.51
N VAL A 345 -20.00 0.11 4.34
CA VAL A 345 -21.13 -0.37 5.15
C VAL A 345 -22.44 0.03 4.47
N TYR A 346 -23.24 -0.97 4.09
CA TYR A 346 -24.53 -0.77 3.42
C TYR A 346 -25.69 -0.53 4.40
N GLU A 347 -25.65 -1.15 5.58
CA GLU A 347 -26.69 -1.05 6.60
C GLU A 347 -26.07 -0.62 7.94
N GLU A 348 -26.56 0.50 8.48
CA GLU A 348 -26.28 0.85 9.87
C GLU A 348 -27.14 -0.05 10.77
N LYS A 349 -26.48 -0.96 11.49
CA LYS A 349 -27.16 -1.80 12.49
C LYS A 349 -27.46 -0.94 13.71
N TRP A 350 -28.71 -0.49 13.84
CA TRP A 350 -29.17 0.15 15.06
C TRP A 350 -29.55 -0.92 16.10
N GLU A 351 -28.84 -0.93 17.23
CA GLU A 351 -29.26 -1.75 18.37
C GLU A 351 -30.46 -1.12 19.05
N ARG A 352 -31.52 -1.91 19.25
CA ARG A 352 -32.68 -1.42 19.99
C ARG A 352 -32.26 -1.14 21.44
N PRO A 353 -32.65 0.01 22.02
CA PRO A 353 -32.35 0.30 23.41
C PRO A 353 -32.96 -0.79 24.29
N LYS A 354 -32.13 -1.44 25.12
CA LYS A 354 -32.58 -2.43 26.10
C LYS A 354 -33.05 -1.69 27.34
N MET A 355 -34.24 -2.00 27.84
CA MET A 355 -34.70 -1.44 29.11
C MET A 355 -33.83 -1.99 30.24
N PRO A 356 -33.38 -1.15 31.19
CA PRO A 356 -32.65 -1.62 32.35
C PRO A 356 -33.56 -2.50 33.22
N VAL A 357 -32.96 -3.45 33.93
CA VAL A 357 -33.68 -4.25 34.91
C VAL A 357 -34.07 -3.33 36.09
N PRO A 358 -35.35 -3.27 36.48
CA PRO A 358 -35.76 -2.49 37.64
C PRO A 358 -35.06 -2.95 38.93
N PRO A 359 -34.64 -2.03 39.81
CA PRO A 359 -33.99 -2.40 41.06
C PRO A 359 -34.95 -3.15 41.99
N HIS A 360 -34.43 -4.17 42.69
CA HIS A 360 -35.20 -4.97 43.64
C HIS A 360 -35.40 -4.24 44.98
N THR A 361 -36.28 -3.22 44.98
CA THR A 361 -36.58 -2.37 46.15
C THR A 361 -38.09 -2.15 46.34
N GLY A 362 -38.51 -1.94 47.60
CA GLY A 362 -39.90 -1.60 47.93
C GLY A 362 -40.91 -2.71 47.57
N TRP A 363 -42.03 -2.33 46.93
CA TRP A 363 -43.09 -3.27 46.49
C TRP A 363 -42.59 -4.31 45.47
N ALA A 364 -41.54 -4.01 44.71
CA ALA A 364 -40.93 -4.96 43.77
C ALA A 364 -40.04 -6.02 44.47
N ALA A 365 -39.81 -5.88 45.78
CA ALA A 365 -38.98 -6.78 46.58
C ALA A 365 -39.78 -7.89 47.31
N ILE A 366 -40.92 -8.29 46.75
CA ILE A 366 -41.71 -9.40 47.28
C ILE A 366 -41.05 -10.70 46.83
N GLY A 367 -40.41 -11.41 47.77
CA GLY A 367 -39.74 -12.69 47.52
C GLY A 367 -38.22 -12.57 47.43
N SER A 368 -37.60 -13.57 46.81
CA SER A 368 -36.16 -13.53 46.49
C SER A 368 -35.91 -12.75 45.20
N GLU A 369 -34.74 -12.12 45.10
CA GLU A 369 -34.35 -11.35 43.91
C GLU A 369 -34.42 -12.17 42.62
N GLU A 370 -34.01 -13.43 42.67
CA GLU A 370 -34.12 -14.38 41.55
C GLU A 370 -35.56 -14.62 41.09
N ASP A 371 -36.51 -14.58 42.02
CA ASP A 371 -37.93 -14.82 41.76
C ASP A 371 -38.59 -13.58 41.15
N SER A 372 -38.29 -12.39 41.69
CA SER A 372 -38.71 -11.11 41.12
C SER A 372 -38.12 -10.87 39.73
N LEU A 373 -36.85 -11.25 39.52
CA LEU A 373 -36.20 -11.17 38.22
C LEU A 373 -36.88 -12.09 37.19
N ASN A 374 -37.24 -13.31 37.58
CA ASN A 374 -37.98 -14.22 36.70
C ASN A 374 -39.37 -13.66 36.33
N SER A 375 -40.02 -12.96 37.25
CA SER A 375 -41.29 -12.28 36.97
C SER A 375 -41.14 -11.13 35.96
N MET A 376 -39.96 -10.49 35.88
CA MET A 376 -39.65 -9.47 34.88
C MET A 376 -39.25 -10.09 33.54
N GLN A 377 -38.49 -11.19 33.56
CA GLN A 377 -38.03 -11.87 32.35
C GLN A 377 -39.14 -12.68 31.64
N HIS A 378 -40.14 -13.13 32.37
CA HIS A 378 -41.18 -14.02 31.85
C HIS A 378 -42.58 -13.52 32.19
N LEU A 379 -43.47 -13.50 31.19
CA LEU A 379 -44.89 -13.20 31.39
C LEU A 379 -45.56 -14.18 32.36
N VAL A 380 -45.19 -15.46 32.28
CA VAL A 380 -45.59 -16.49 33.25
C VAL A 380 -44.36 -16.82 34.08
N PRO A 381 -44.32 -16.41 35.36
CA PRO A 381 -43.17 -16.64 36.22
C PRO A 381 -42.83 -18.13 36.29
N LYS A 382 -41.55 -18.42 36.13
CA LYS A 382 -41.01 -19.77 36.30
C LYS A 382 -40.25 -19.82 37.62
N PRO A 383 -40.34 -20.92 38.37
CA PRO A 383 -39.56 -21.07 39.58
C PRO A 383 -38.07 -20.96 39.26
N PRO A 384 -37.29 -20.21 40.06
CA PRO A 384 -35.85 -20.10 39.86
C PRO A 384 -35.21 -21.48 39.97
N LYS A 385 -34.29 -21.77 39.06
CA LYS A 385 -33.55 -23.03 39.04
C LYS A 385 -32.35 -22.91 39.96
N LYS A 386 -32.27 -23.77 40.97
CA LYS A 386 -31.10 -23.90 41.82
C LYS A 386 -30.00 -24.66 41.08
N ASP A 387 -28.75 -24.38 41.42
CA ASP A 387 -27.58 -25.09 40.90
C ASP A 387 -27.53 -26.53 41.45
N MET A 388 -28.26 -27.42 40.80
CA MET A 388 -28.39 -28.84 41.22
C MET A 388 -27.04 -29.54 41.31
N LYS A 389 -26.10 -29.21 40.40
CA LYS A 389 -24.75 -29.77 40.42
C LYS A 389 -24.02 -29.41 41.71
N LYS A 390 -24.02 -28.11 42.07
CA LYS A 390 -23.38 -27.63 43.31
C LYS A 390 -24.04 -28.23 44.55
N LEU A 391 -25.37 -28.35 44.52
CA LEU A 391 -26.12 -28.96 45.61
C LEU A 391 -25.76 -30.43 45.82
N MET A 392 -25.55 -31.20 44.75
CA MET A 392 -25.16 -32.62 44.82
C MET A 392 -23.68 -32.82 45.17
N ASP A 393 -22.79 -32.09 44.51
CA ASP A 393 -21.34 -32.28 44.66
C ASP A 393 -20.84 -31.84 46.05
N LYS A 394 -21.44 -30.79 46.62
CA LYS A 394 -21.06 -30.21 47.91
C LYS A 394 -22.02 -30.57 49.04
N ASP A 395 -22.89 -31.57 48.84
CA ASP A 395 -23.78 -32.03 49.90
C ASP A 395 -22.97 -32.59 51.08
N GLY A 396 -23.36 -32.22 52.30
CA GLY A 396 -22.62 -32.57 53.52
C GLY A 396 -21.31 -31.79 53.78
N VAL A 397 -20.84 -30.96 52.84
CA VAL A 397 -19.67 -30.08 53.06
C VAL A 397 -20.10 -28.85 53.85
N ILE A 398 -19.61 -28.76 55.09
CA ILE A 398 -19.92 -27.67 56.03
C ILE A 398 -18.62 -27.12 56.60
N LEU A 399 -18.33 -25.85 56.33
CA LEU A 399 -17.20 -25.14 56.92
C LEU A 399 -17.62 -24.57 58.26
N ARG A 400 -16.77 -24.73 59.27
CA ARG A 400 -17.04 -24.33 60.65
C ARG A 400 -15.93 -23.41 61.14
N PHE A 401 -16.34 -22.25 61.63
CA PHE A 401 -15.46 -21.22 62.12
C PHE A 401 -15.87 -20.83 63.53
N LEU A 402 -14.89 -20.67 64.42
CA LEU A 402 -15.07 -20.05 65.71
C LEU A 402 -14.90 -18.54 65.56
N ALA A 403 -15.87 -17.81 66.09
CA ALA A 403 -15.93 -16.37 66.04
C ALA A 403 -16.29 -15.78 67.41
N ARG A 404 -15.95 -14.50 67.59
CA ARG A 404 -16.32 -13.68 68.75
C ARG A 404 -16.85 -12.35 68.26
N PHE A 405 -17.61 -11.63 69.08
CA PHE A 405 -18.04 -10.29 68.71
C PHE A 405 -16.86 -9.31 68.66
N GLU A 406 -16.98 -8.35 67.75
CA GLU A 406 -16.18 -7.13 67.73
C GLU A 406 -16.98 -6.01 68.42
N THR A 407 -17.13 -6.09 69.73
CA THR A 407 -17.85 -5.09 70.53
C THR A 407 -17.06 -4.72 71.78
N GLU A 408 -17.24 -3.48 72.24
CA GLU A 408 -16.65 -2.95 73.48
C GLU A 408 -17.53 -3.23 74.71
N THR A 409 -18.68 -3.89 74.54
CA THR A 409 -19.62 -4.23 75.61
C THR A 409 -19.08 -5.36 76.48
N GLU A 410 -18.89 -5.09 77.77
CA GLU A 410 -18.36 -6.07 78.74
C GLU A 410 -19.22 -7.34 78.87
N GLU A 411 -20.53 -7.25 78.63
CA GLU A 411 -21.46 -8.39 78.69
C GLU A 411 -21.32 -9.35 77.50
N ASP A 412 -20.93 -8.85 76.33
CA ASP A 412 -20.70 -9.65 75.14
C ASP A 412 -19.25 -10.13 75.03
N THR A 413 -18.37 -9.51 75.83
CA THR A 413 -16.94 -9.84 75.89
C THR A 413 -16.76 -11.23 76.49
N GLY A 414 -16.39 -12.19 75.63
CA GLY A 414 -16.17 -13.59 76.01
C GLY A 414 -17.20 -14.58 75.45
N ARG A 415 -18.25 -14.10 74.76
CA ARG A 415 -19.17 -14.98 74.03
C ARG A 415 -18.48 -15.58 72.81
N GLN A 416 -18.63 -16.89 72.65
CA GLN A 416 -18.07 -17.65 71.54
C GLN A 416 -19.18 -18.08 70.60
N PHE A 417 -18.93 -18.01 69.30
CA PHE A 417 -19.89 -18.39 68.28
C PHE A 417 -19.25 -19.38 67.31
N VAL A 418 -20.07 -20.30 66.81
CA VAL A 418 -19.71 -21.22 65.75
C VAL A 418 -20.49 -20.81 64.51
N ILE A 419 -19.79 -20.21 63.54
CA ILE A 419 -20.33 -19.90 62.22
C ILE A 419 -20.21 -21.15 61.36
N LYS A 420 -21.34 -21.60 60.79
CA LYS A 420 -21.42 -22.73 59.86
C LYS A 420 -21.80 -22.21 58.48
N PHE A 421 -20.91 -22.42 57.51
CA PHE A 421 -21.16 -22.14 56.10
C PHE A 421 -21.47 -23.46 55.36
N TYR A 422 -22.62 -23.53 54.72
CA TYR A 422 -23.06 -24.71 53.98
C TYR A 422 -22.74 -24.53 52.49
N CYS A 423 -21.74 -25.23 51.98
CA CYS A 423 -21.23 -25.02 50.62
C CYS A 423 -22.20 -25.46 49.51
N ALA A 424 -23.18 -26.32 49.83
CA ALA A 424 -24.18 -26.81 48.88
C ALA A 424 -25.14 -25.72 48.38
N ASN A 425 -25.43 -24.71 49.21
CA ASN A 425 -26.44 -23.68 48.94
C ASN A 425 -26.06 -22.28 49.43
N ASP A 426 -24.79 -22.06 49.77
CA ASP A 426 -24.23 -20.77 50.25
C ASP A 426 -25.02 -20.14 51.40
N THR A 427 -25.55 -20.98 52.29
CA THR A 427 -26.27 -20.50 53.49
C THR A 427 -25.37 -20.48 54.70
N ILE A 428 -25.64 -19.57 55.61
CA ILE A 428 -24.88 -19.35 56.85
C ILE A 428 -25.81 -19.56 58.04
N ALA A 429 -25.30 -20.23 59.07
CA ALA A 429 -25.96 -20.33 60.38
C ALA A 429 -24.95 -20.02 61.48
N VAL A 430 -25.37 -19.32 62.51
CA VAL A 430 -24.50 -18.98 63.66
C VAL A 430 -25.07 -19.62 64.92
N PHE A 431 -24.24 -20.35 65.66
CA PHE A 431 -24.63 -21.09 66.85
C PHE A 431 -23.74 -20.71 68.03
N GLU A 432 -24.35 -20.43 69.18
CA GLU A 432 -23.68 -20.17 70.44
C GLU A 432 -23.64 -21.46 71.28
N PRO A 433 -22.47 -22.03 71.56
CA PRO A 433 -22.36 -23.21 72.42
C PRO A 433 -22.78 -22.87 73.85
N PRO A 434 -23.54 -23.75 74.52
CA PRO A 434 -23.97 -23.51 75.89
C PRO A 434 -22.78 -23.62 76.86
N LEU A 435 -22.48 -22.54 77.57
CA LEU A 435 -21.45 -22.50 78.61
C LEU A 435 -22.09 -22.71 79.99
N LYS A 436 -21.46 -23.55 80.84
CA LYS A 436 -21.92 -23.75 82.22
C LYS A 436 -21.67 -22.48 83.03
N ASN A 437 -22.63 -22.09 83.86
CA ASN A 437 -22.55 -20.94 84.77
C ASN A 437 -22.39 -19.56 84.10
N SER A 438 -22.66 -19.41 82.78
CA SER A 438 -22.56 -18.12 82.08
C SER A 438 -23.80 -17.23 82.23
N GLY A 439 -24.95 -17.80 82.65
CA GLY A 439 -26.23 -17.09 82.70
C GLY A 439 -26.89 -16.84 81.34
N LEU A 440 -26.21 -17.19 80.24
CA LEU A 440 -26.71 -17.05 78.87
C LEU A 440 -27.27 -18.37 78.33
N VAL A 441 -28.43 -18.31 77.68
CA VAL A 441 -29.02 -19.47 77.00
C VAL A 441 -28.34 -19.64 75.64
N GLY A 442 -27.45 -20.62 75.54
CA GLY A 442 -26.85 -20.99 74.26
C GLY A 442 -27.88 -21.53 73.26
N GLY A 443 -27.52 -21.60 71.99
CA GLY A 443 -28.42 -22.08 70.93
C GLY A 443 -28.16 -21.44 69.58
N LYS A 444 -29.18 -21.47 68.72
CA LYS A 444 -29.14 -20.88 67.38
C LYS A 444 -29.21 -19.35 67.52
N PHE A 445 -28.14 -18.67 67.16
CA PHE A 445 -28.06 -17.20 67.15
C PHE A 445 -28.62 -16.63 65.84
N ILE A 446 -28.17 -17.17 64.70
CA ILE A 446 -28.73 -16.88 63.37
C ILE A 446 -29.19 -18.19 62.73
N GLU A 447 -30.46 -18.23 62.32
CA GLU A 447 -31.01 -19.35 61.57
C GLU A 447 -30.35 -19.48 60.19
N ARG A 448 -30.24 -20.73 59.70
CA ARG A 448 -29.69 -21.03 58.39
C ARG A 448 -30.41 -20.23 57.30
N THR A 449 -29.74 -19.23 56.76
CA THR A 449 -30.29 -18.35 55.73
C THR A 449 -29.18 -17.83 54.82
N THR A 450 -29.55 -17.27 53.67
CA THR A 450 -28.64 -16.51 52.81
C THR A 450 -28.52 -15.09 53.34
N LEU A 451 -27.31 -14.65 53.67
CA LEU A 451 -27.07 -13.32 54.22
C LEU A 451 -26.45 -12.41 53.15
N ARG A 452 -26.98 -11.18 53.06
CA ARG A 452 -26.44 -10.11 52.21
C ARG A 452 -25.30 -9.39 52.93
N LYS A 453 -24.33 -8.90 52.17
CA LYS A 453 -23.30 -7.97 52.67
C LYS A 453 -23.95 -6.62 52.94
N ALA A 454 -23.62 -6.01 54.07
CA ALA A 454 -24.15 -4.70 54.44
C ALA A 454 -23.54 -3.60 53.54
N GLY A 455 -24.37 -2.69 53.03
CA GLY A 455 -23.91 -1.50 52.31
C GLY A 455 -23.40 -1.69 50.88
N THR A 456 -23.41 -2.92 50.34
CA THR A 456 -22.91 -3.24 48.99
C THR A 456 -24.07 -3.64 48.07
N GLN A 457 -24.71 -2.64 47.46
CA GLN A 457 -25.47 -2.85 46.22
C GLN A 457 -24.49 -2.66 45.06
N LYS A 458 -24.47 -3.60 44.11
CA LYS A 458 -23.71 -3.41 42.87
C LYS A 458 -24.32 -2.25 42.07
N GLU A 459 -23.55 -1.67 41.15
CA GLU A 459 -24.02 -0.62 40.22
C GLU A 459 -25.28 -1.05 39.44
N ASP A 460 -25.46 -2.35 39.24
CA ASP A 460 -26.62 -2.98 38.60
C ASP A 460 -27.87 -3.09 39.51
N GLY A 461 -27.80 -2.62 40.76
CA GLY A 461 -28.90 -2.69 41.74
C GLY A 461 -29.10 -4.07 42.37
N THR A 462 -28.16 -5.00 42.16
CA THR A 462 -28.18 -6.36 42.73
C THR A 462 -27.48 -6.42 44.08
N TRP A 463 -27.96 -7.27 44.99
CA TRP A 463 -27.37 -7.41 46.32
C TRP A 463 -26.17 -8.37 46.31
N GLU A 464 -25.10 -8.00 47.00
CA GLU A 464 -23.99 -8.92 47.21
C GLU A 464 -24.27 -9.87 48.38
N PHE A 465 -24.03 -11.16 48.16
CA PHE A 465 -24.16 -12.19 49.19
C PHE A 465 -22.79 -12.62 49.70
N TRP A 466 -22.75 -13.07 50.96
CA TRP A 466 -21.55 -13.66 51.54
C TRP A 466 -21.21 -14.98 50.85
N LEU A 467 -19.98 -15.08 50.33
CA LEU A 467 -19.46 -16.27 49.66
C LEU A 467 -18.46 -16.99 50.56
N GLN A 468 -18.19 -18.26 50.25
CA GLN A 468 -17.24 -19.07 51.03
C GLN A 468 -15.83 -18.45 51.13
N GLY A 469 -15.40 -17.71 50.11
CA GLY A 469 -14.08 -17.07 50.08
C GLY A 469 -13.94 -15.89 51.04
N ASP A 470 -15.07 -15.31 51.49
CA ASP A 470 -15.08 -14.22 52.45
C ASP A 470 -14.81 -14.70 53.89
N PHE A 471 -14.93 -16.01 54.15
CA PHE A 471 -14.72 -16.61 55.46
C PHE A 471 -13.30 -17.18 55.55
N TYR A 472 -12.45 -16.52 56.33
CA TYR A 472 -11.10 -16.97 56.66
C TYR A 472 -10.72 -16.51 58.07
N THR A 473 -9.68 -17.13 58.66
CA THR A 473 -9.19 -16.76 60.00
C THR A 473 -8.62 -15.33 59.97
N GLY A 474 -9.02 -14.48 60.91
CA GLY A 474 -8.72 -13.05 60.96
C GLY A 474 -9.78 -12.17 60.29
N ALA A 475 -10.72 -12.74 59.52
CA ALA A 475 -11.76 -11.98 58.83
C ALA A 475 -12.78 -11.38 59.81
N VAL A 476 -13.16 -10.12 59.55
CA VAL A 476 -14.29 -9.45 60.19
C VAL A 476 -15.51 -9.60 59.28
N VAL A 477 -16.51 -10.34 59.73
CA VAL A 477 -17.75 -10.59 58.97
C VAL A 477 -18.94 -9.91 59.64
N GLU A 478 -19.67 -9.10 58.88
CA GLU A 478 -20.90 -8.46 59.34
C GLU A 478 -22.12 -9.29 58.94
N LEU A 479 -22.69 -10.01 59.91
CA LEU A 479 -23.82 -10.90 59.71
C LEU A 479 -25.04 -10.35 60.44
N ASN A 480 -26.07 -9.94 59.69
CA ASN A 480 -27.33 -9.41 60.22
C ASN A 480 -27.14 -8.22 61.19
N GLY A 481 -26.20 -7.32 60.86
CA GLY A 481 -25.86 -6.13 61.66
C GLY A 481 -24.88 -6.38 62.82
N TRP A 482 -24.47 -7.63 63.05
CA TRP A 482 -23.47 -7.97 64.06
C TRP A 482 -22.12 -8.24 63.43
N ARG A 483 -21.06 -7.65 63.99
CA ARG A 483 -19.68 -7.84 63.53
C ARG A 483 -19.01 -8.96 64.31
N PHE A 484 -18.57 -9.98 63.59
CA PHE A 484 -17.88 -11.14 64.14
C PHE A 484 -16.44 -11.17 63.65
N VAL A 485 -15.50 -11.37 64.57
CA VAL A 485 -14.10 -11.68 64.23
C VAL A 485 -13.93 -13.19 64.25
N ILE A 486 -13.59 -13.76 63.10
CA ILE A 486 -13.24 -15.18 62.99
C ILE A 486 -11.81 -15.34 63.49
N TYR A 487 -11.60 -16.13 64.55
CA TYR A 487 -10.27 -16.31 65.12
C TYR A 487 -9.73 -17.73 64.95
N GLN A 488 -10.58 -18.71 64.61
CA GLN A 488 -10.15 -20.08 64.38
C GLN A 488 -11.09 -20.81 63.42
N ALA A 489 -10.54 -21.70 62.58
CA ALA A 489 -11.29 -22.60 61.72
C ALA A 489 -11.10 -24.06 62.16
N ASP A 490 -12.09 -24.91 61.89
CA ASP A 490 -12.02 -26.37 62.12
C ASP A 490 -10.97 -27.03 61.20
N GLU A 491 -10.38 -28.14 61.65
CA GLU A 491 -9.31 -28.85 60.91
C GLU A 491 -9.79 -29.32 59.53
N TYR A 492 -11.03 -29.79 59.46
CA TYR A 492 -11.69 -30.13 58.19
C TYR A 492 -11.81 -28.91 57.27
N THR A 493 -12.15 -27.75 57.83
CA THR A 493 -12.35 -26.50 57.09
C THR A 493 -11.04 -26.03 56.48
N LEU A 494 -9.95 -26.03 57.26
CA LEU A 494 -8.62 -25.65 56.79
C LEU A 494 -8.14 -26.58 55.67
N SER A 495 -8.26 -27.90 55.87
CA SER A 495 -7.91 -28.90 54.85
C SER A 495 -8.73 -28.72 53.56
N TYR A 496 -10.01 -28.39 53.68
CA TYR A 496 -10.89 -28.15 52.55
C TYR A 496 -10.51 -26.87 51.78
N MET A 497 -10.17 -25.79 52.50
CA MET A 497 -9.73 -24.51 51.90
C MET A 497 -8.40 -24.67 51.14
N GLU A 498 -7.45 -25.42 51.71
CA GLU A 498 -6.17 -25.76 51.05
C GLU A 498 -6.35 -26.61 49.80
N ALA A 499 -7.31 -27.54 49.81
CA ALA A 499 -7.62 -28.39 48.65
C ALA A 499 -8.32 -27.64 47.49
N HIS A 500 -8.94 -26.49 47.77
CA HIS A 500 -9.67 -25.68 46.78
C HIS A 500 -9.12 -24.25 46.70
N PRO A 501 -7.86 -24.06 46.25
CA PRO A 501 -7.19 -22.76 46.26
C PRO A 501 -7.85 -21.72 45.34
N GLU A 502 -8.54 -22.14 44.27
CA GLU A 502 -9.30 -21.23 43.38
C GLU A 502 -10.43 -20.50 44.12
N GLN A 503 -11.00 -21.15 45.14
CA GLN A 503 -12.14 -20.65 45.90
C GLN A 503 -11.70 -19.93 47.18
N HIS A 504 -10.47 -20.18 47.63
CA HIS A 504 -9.89 -19.66 48.87
C HIS A 504 -8.44 -19.20 48.62
N PRO A 505 -8.23 -18.01 48.03
CA PRO A 505 -6.90 -17.54 47.68
C PRO A 505 -5.99 -17.38 48.90
N MET A 506 -6.55 -17.01 50.06
CA MET A 506 -5.81 -16.85 51.32
C MET A 506 -5.28 -18.17 51.92
N SER A 507 -5.66 -19.32 51.37
CA SER A 507 -5.15 -20.64 51.77
C SER A 507 -4.37 -21.34 50.64
N SER A 508 -4.09 -20.62 49.56
CA SER A 508 -3.28 -21.11 48.44
C SER A 508 -1.81 -20.84 48.68
N ILE A 509 -1.02 -21.90 48.86
CA ILE A 509 0.44 -21.80 49.05
C ILE A 509 1.12 -21.13 47.85
N ALA A 510 0.68 -21.43 46.63
CA ALA A 510 1.24 -20.83 45.42
C ALA A 510 1.02 -19.30 45.39
N TYR A 511 -0.19 -18.84 45.75
CA TYR A 511 -0.51 -17.41 45.85
C TYR A 511 0.29 -16.74 46.97
N ILE A 512 0.37 -17.38 48.13
CA ILE A 512 1.16 -16.88 49.27
C ILE A 512 2.64 -16.79 48.90
N CYS A 513 3.18 -17.78 48.18
CA CYS A 513 4.56 -17.78 47.71
C CYS A 513 4.83 -16.62 46.75
N GLU A 514 3.92 -16.36 45.80
CA GLU A 514 4.08 -15.25 44.86
C GLU A 514 4.10 -13.88 45.56
N GLN A 515 3.24 -13.69 46.58
CA GLN A 515 3.18 -12.44 47.35
C GLN A 515 4.32 -12.31 48.37
N ALA A 516 4.73 -13.41 49.00
CA ALA A 516 5.74 -13.41 50.05
C ALA A 516 7.18 -13.48 49.52
N ALA A 517 7.44 -14.12 48.37
CA ALA A 517 8.77 -14.28 47.78
C ALA A 517 9.58 -12.98 47.63
N PRO A 518 9.04 -11.85 47.11
CA PRO A 518 9.82 -10.63 46.98
C PRO A 518 10.23 -10.04 48.34
N VAL A 519 9.33 -10.08 49.32
CA VAL A 519 9.57 -9.53 50.67
C VAL A 519 10.55 -10.41 51.46
N LEU A 520 10.40 -11.74 51.37
CA LEU A 520 11.31 -12.70 51.97
C LEU A 520 12.72 -12.62 51.35
N ALA A 521 12.84 -12.29 50.06
CA ALA A 521 14.12 -12.10 49.39
C ALA A 521 14.80 -10.78 49.81
N GLU A 522 14.06 -9.68 49.87
CA GLU A 522 14.57 -8.36 50.25
C GLU A 522 15.04 -8.33 51.71
N LYS A 523 14.25 -8.90 52.63
CA LYS A 523 14.50 -8.85 54.09
C LYS A 523 15.14 -10.12 54.63
N ARG A 524 15.78 -10.91 53.76
CA ARG A 524 16.35 -12.22 54.09
C ARG A 524 17.33 -12.19 55.24
N GLU A 525 18.26 -11.24 55.24
CA GLU A 525 19.31 -11.15 56.26
C GLU A 525 18.76 -10.74 57.63
N ALA A 526 17.79 -9.81 57.64
CA ALA A 526 17.12 -9.37 58.87
C ALA A 526 16.27 -10.49 59.48
N LEU A 527 15.45 -11.16 58.67
CA LEU A 527 14.61 -12.29 59.13
C LEU A 527 15.47 -13.46 59.65
N LEU A 528 16.58 -13.78 59.00
CA LEU A 528 17.49 -14.83 59.49
C LEU A 528 18.16 -14.45 60.81
N ALA A 529 18.50 -13.18 61.02
CA ALA A 529 19.03 -12.70 62.29
C ALA A 529 17.98 -12.78 63.41
N ASP A 530 16.74 -12.40 63.13
CA ASP A 530 15.63 -12.48 64.09
C ASP A 530 15.26 -13.93 64.43
N PHE A 531 15.21 -14.83 63.43
CA PHE A 531 14.99 -16.26 63.66
C PHE A 531 16.15 -16.92 64.41
N ALA A 532 17.40 -16.52 64.15
CA ALA A 532 18.56 -17.01 64.88
C ALA A 532 18.58 -16.52 66.34
N ALA A 533 18.12 -15.29 66.60
CA ALA A 533 17.95 -14.77 67.96
C ALA A 533 16.83 -15.51 68.71
N ALA A 534 15.79 -15.95 68.00
CA ALA A 534 14.67 -16.72 68.54
C ALA A 534 14.96 -18.22 68.74
N ASP A 535 16.08 -18.75 68.21
CA ASP A 535 16.54 -20.14 68.36
C ASP A 535 17.91 -20.22 69.06
N PRO A 536 18.00 -20.01 70.39
CA PRO A 536 19.24 -20.15 71.16
C PRO A 536 19.85 -21.56 71.11
N SER A 537 19.07 -22.56 70.68
CA SER A 537 19.48 -23.96 70.59
C SER A 537 20.06 -24.35 69.22
N GLU A 538 20.08 -23.44 68.24
CA GLU A 538 20.49 -23.68 66.85
C GLU A 538 19.83 -24.91 66.21
N SER A 539 18.61 -25.23 66.66
CA SER A 539 17.84 -26.38 66.23
C SER A 539 17.38 -26.28 64.77
N GLY A 540 17.32 -25.07 64.21
CA GLY A 540 16.77 -24.79 62.89
C GLY A 540 15.25 -24.61 62.89
N TYR A 541 14.62 -24.59 64.07
CA TYR A 541 13.17 -24.50 64.26
C TYR A 541 12.81 -23.36 65.20
N VAL A 542 11.69 -22.68 64.93
CA VAL A 542 11.19 -21.57 65.76
C VAL A 542 9.73 -21.82 66.11
N ASN A 543 9.33 -21.51 67.36
CA ASN A 543 7.95 -21.62 67.83
C ASN A 543 7.03 -20.58 67.14
N TYR A 544 5.72 -20.78 67.22
CA TYR A 544 4.72 -19.90 66.62
C TYR A 544 4.83 -18.41 67.02
N GLU A 545 4.95 -18.10 68.32
CA GLU A 545 4.95 -16.70 68.78
C GLU A 545 6.18 -15.91 68.30
N PRO A 546 7.43 -16.42 68.42
CA PRO A 546 8.59 -15.74 67.85
C PRO A 546 8.55 -15.70 66.31
N PHE A 547 7.94 -16.71 65.66
CA PHE A 547 7.77 -16.74 64.22
C PHE A 547 6.87 -15.62 63.70
N GLN A 548 5.70 -15.45 64.33
CA GLN A 548 4.78 -14.36 64.02
C GLN A 548 5.41 -12.99 64.31
N ALA A 549 6.13 -12.85 65.44
CA ALA A 549 6.80 -11.61 65.82
C ALA A 549 7.90 -11.19 64.83
N ALA A 550 8.71 -12.15 64.34
CA ALA A 550 9.76 -11.88 63.36
C ALA A 550 9.17 -11.43 62.00
N LEU A 551 8.10 -12.07 61.54
CA LEU A 551 7.42 -11.67 60.29
C LEU A 551 6.75 -10.29 60.42
N ALA A 552 6.11 -10.00 61.55
CA ALA A 552 5.54 -8.69 61.83
C ALA A 552 6.62 -7.59 61.93
N GLY A 553 7.76 -7.89 62.59
CA GLY A 553 8.92 -7.00 62.69
C GLY A 553 9.57 -6.70 61.33
N ALA A 554 9.54 -7.65 60.41
CA ALA A 554 9.94 -7.46 59.01
C ALA A 554 8.91 -6.68 58.17
N GLY A 555 7.84 -6.15 58.78
CA GLY A 555 6.81 -5.36 58.07
C GLY A 555 5.94 -6.20 57.13
N MET A 556 5.86 -7.52 57.36
CA MET A 556 4.90 -8.40 56.70
C MET A 556 3.68 -8.54 57.63
N GLU A 557 2.69 -7.66 57.47
CA GLU A 557 1.37 -7.85 58.07
C GLU A 557 0.61 -8.92 57.28
N LEU A 558 0.95 -10.18 57.54
CA LEU A 558 0.25 -11.32 56.97
C LEU A 558 -1.10 -11.50 57.65
N ASN A 559 -2.13 -11.77 56.85
CA ASN A 559 -3.43 -12.18 57.33
C ASN A 559 -3.32 -13.48 58.17
N ASP A 560 -4.09 -13.61 59.25
CA ASP A 560 -4.02 -14.75 60.16
C ASP A 560 -4.22 -16.08 59.43
N GLN A 561 -5.09 -16.13 58.41
CA GLN A 561 -5.28 -17.32 57.57
C GLN A 561 -4.00 -17.72 56.79
N VAL A 562 -3.24 -16.75 56.31
CA VAL A 562 -1.99 -17.00 55.58
C VAL A 562 -0.94 -17.57 56.53
N LEU A 563 -0.86 -17.02 57.75
CA LEU A 563 -0.03 -17.55 58.82
C LEU A 563 -0.40 -19.01 59.16
N VAL A 564 -1.69 -19.29 59.36
CA VAL A 564 -2.17 -20.66 59.62
C VAL A 564 -1.81 -21.61 58.48
N THR A 565 -1.95 -21.19 57.23
CA THR A 565 -1.62 -22.00 56.05
C THR A 565 -0.10 -22.29 55.97
N LEU A 566 0.74 -21.29 56.23
CA LEU A 566 2.19 -21.46 56.29
C LEU A 566 2.59 -22.42 57.42
N LEU A 567 2.00 -22.26 58.59
CA LEU A 567 2.25 -23.15 59.73
C LEU A 567 1.90 -24.59 59.39
N ARG A 568 0.71 -24.84 58.83
CA ARG A 568 0.27 -26.19 58.46
C ARG A 568 1.19 -26.85 57.42
N ARG A 569 1.81 -26.07 56.54
CA ARG A 569 2.70 -26.58 55.49
C ARG A 569 4.14 -26.80 55.98
N PHE A 570 4.67 -25.90 56.81
CA PHE A 570 6.06 -25.93 57.27
C PHE A 570 6.26 -26.59 58.64
N ASP A 571 5.20 -26.82 59.41
CA ASP A 571 5.20 -27.68 60.60
C ASP A 571 5.08 -29.15 60.20
N VAL A 572 6.17 -29.70 59.67
CA VAL A 572 6.26 -31.10 59.23
C VAL A 572 6.08 -32.07 60.43
N ARG A 573 6.43 -31.64 61.64
CA ARG A 573 6.43 -32.47 62.85
C ARG A 573 5.10 -32.42 63.63
N LYS A 574 4.24 -31.45 63.32
CA LYS A 574 2.99 -31.14 64.04
C LYS A 574 3.24 -30.82 65.52
N ASP A 575 4.39 -30.23 65.81
CA ASP A 575 4.81 -29.86 67.17
C ASP A 575 4.70 -28.35 67.43
N GLY A 576 4.18 -27.58 66.45
CA GLY A 576 4.03 -26.14 66.53
C GLY A 576 5.32 -25.38 66.23
N THR A 577 6.32 -26.05 65.65
CA THR A 577 7.61 -25.45 65.28
C THR A 577 7.79 -25.36 63.76
N VAL A 578 8.36 -24.25 63.29
CA VAL A 578 8.56 -23.95 61.86
C VAL A 578 10.03 -24.01 61.50
N SER A 579 10.34 -24.75 60.43
CA SER A 579 11.69 -24.78 59.85
C SER A 579 11.97 -23.49 59.08
N TYR A 580 12.66 -22.52 59.72
CA TYR A 580 12.99 -21.25 59.07
C TYR A 580 14.01 -21.41 57.94
N ARG A 581 14.84 -22.47 57.95
CA ARG A 581 15.79 -22.77 56.87
C ARG A 581 15.09 -23.18 55.57
N GLU A 582 14.02 -23.95 55.68
CA GLU A 582 13.22 -24.39 54.52
C GLU A 582 12.27 -23.31 54.03
N LEU A 583 11.74 -22.47 54.94
CA LEU A 583 10.93 -21.32 54.60
C LEU A 583 11.72 -20.30 53.75
N MET A 584 12.96 -20.01 54.14
CA MET A 584 13.84 -19.04 53.44
C MET A 584 14.49 -19.61 52.17
N ASN A 585 14.20 -20.87 51.81
CA ASN A 585 14.65 -21.49 50.58
C ASN A 585 13.51 -21.49 49.54
N PRO A 586 13.54 -20.60 48.53
CA PRO A 586 12.48 -20.51 47.52
C PRO A 586 12.37 -21.77 46.64
N ASP A 587 13.42 -22.60 46.56
CA ASP A 587 13.41 -23.86 45.81
C ASP A 587 12.91 -25.07 46.63
N SER A 588 12.49 -24.84 47.89
CA SER A 588 11.96 -25.90 48.74
C SER A 588 10.73 -26.57 48.12
N ASN A 589 10.68 -27.90 48.20
CA ASN A 589 9.50 -28.67 47.78
C ASN A 589 8.25 -28.33 48.62
N LEU A 590 8.40 -27.63 49.75
CA LEU A 590 7.27 -27.22 50.59
C LEU A 590 6.50 -26.02 50.01
N TRP A 591 7.15 -25.22 49.16
CA TRP A 591 6.53 -24.13 48.39
C TRP A 591 5.85 -24.60 47.09
N LYS A 592 6.14 -25.84 46.67
CA LYS A 592 5.50 -26.54 45.54
C LYS A 592 4.37 -27.43 46.05
#